data_AF-A0A7V9BBS9-F1
#
_entry.id   AF-A0A7V9BBS9-F1
#
_cell.length_a   1.000
_cell.length_b   1.000
_cell.length_c   1.000
_cell.angle_alpha   90.00
_cell.angle_beta   90.00
_cell.angle_gamma   90.00
#
_symmetry.space_group_name_H-M   'P 1'
#
loop_
_entity.id
_entity.type
_entity.pdbx_description
1 polymer ?
#
loop_
_entity_poly.entity_id
_entity_poly.type
_entity_poly.pdbx_seq_one_letter_code
_entity_poly.pdbx_strand_id
1 'polypeptide(L)'
;GVDGAEFVMRASNVEYHAPARFDDLLECFVRVSRLGRTSVTYDCAAVRRPDELLMVTATQALVLVDLATRRPVPIPEAAREPIRQFEGADLVE
;
A
#
# COMPACT_ATOMS: atom_id res chain seq x y z
N GLY A 1 4.53 4.90 -15.17
CA GLY A 1 5.18 3.77 -14.47
C GLY A 1 6.60 3.62 -14.99
N VAL A 2 7.38 2.68 -14.45
CA VAL A 2 8.61 2.23 -15.12
C VAL A 2 8.21 1.16 -16.10
N ASP A 3 8.47 1.36 -17.39
CA ASP A 3 8.19 0.34 -18.41
C ASP A 3 8.93 -0.95 -18.08
N GLY A 4 8.20 -2.07 -18.06
CA GLY A 4 8.76 -3.38 -17.74
C GLY A 4 9.01 -3.66 -16.25
N ALA A 5 8.55 -2.80 -15.33
CA ALA A 5 8.63 -3.05 -13.89
C ALA A 5 7.28 -2.96 -13.18
N GLU A 6 7.10 -3.81 -12.17
CA GLU A 6 5.86 -3.92 -11.38
C GLU A 6 6.15 -3.98 -9.89
N PHE A 7 5.20 -3.49 -9.08
CA PHE A 7 5.26 -3.68 -7.64
C PHE A 7 4.84 -5.10 -7.27
N VAL A 8 5.81 -5.86 -6.77
CA VAL A 8 5.60 -7.23 -6.29
C VAL A 8 5.50 -7.21 -4.77
N MET A 9 4.44 -7.83 -4.25
CA MET A 9 4.22 -7.95 -2.81
C MET A 9 5.25 -8.88 -2.18
N ARG A 10 6.03 -8.36 -1.22
CA ARG A 10 7.03 -9.10 -0.44
C ARG A 10 6.43 -9.65 0.86
N ALA A 11 5.52 -8.91 1.48
CA ALA A 11 4.83 -9.34 2.69
C ALA A 11 3.48 -8.63 2.81
N SER A 12 2.51 -9.29 3.41
CA SER A 12 1.22 -8.74 3.80
C SER A 12 0.90 -9.22 5.21
N ASN A 13 0.79 -8.29 6.16
CA ASN A 13 0.30 -8.56 7.50
C ASN A 13 -1.11 -8.00 7.61
N VAL A 14 -2.08 -8.81 8.05
CA VAL A 14 -3.49 -8.44 8.12
C VAL A 14 -4.01 -8.81 9.49
N GLU A 15 -4.67 -7.87 10.15
CA GLU A 15 -5.35 -8.06 11.42
C GLU A 15 -6.85 -7.85 11.22
N TYR A 16 -7.63 -8.87 11.56
CA TYR A 16 -9.09 -8.86 11.46
C TYR A 16 -9.69 -8.54 12.81
N HIS A 17 -10.37 -7.40 12.91
CA HIS A 17 -10.96 -6.88 14.14
C HIS A 17 -12.42 -7.28 14.29
N ALA A 18 -13.15 -7.40 13.18
CA ALA A 18 -14.55 -7.82 13.14
C ALA A 18 -14.87 -8.59 11.85
N PRO A 19 -15.82 -9.55 11.88
CA PRO A 19 -16.21 -10.31 10.70
C PRO A 19 -17.12 -9.48 9.79
N ALA A 20 -16.77 -9.40 8.51
CA ALA A 20 -17.68 -8.93 7.46
C ALA A 20 -18.64 -10.06 7.05
N ARG A 21 -19.84 -9.69 6.62
CA ARG A 21 -20.86 -10.60 6.10
C ARG A 21 -21.12 -10.34 4.63
N PHE A 22 -21.82 -11.27 3.98
CA PHE A 22 -22.30 -11.06 2.62
C PHE A 22 -23.11 -9.76 2.56
N ASP A 23 -22.87 -8.97 1.51
CA ASP A 23 -23.50 -7.67 1.25
C ASP A 23 -23.11 -6.52 2.21
N ASP A 24 -22.17 -6.73 3.14
CA ASP A 24 -21.59 -5.61 3.89
C ASP A 24 -20.86 -4.65 2.93
N LEU A 25 -21.24 -3.37 2.95
CA LEU A 25 -20.50 -2.33 2.25
C LEU A 25 -19.26 -1.95 3.06
N LEU A 26 -18.08 -2.27 2.53
CA LEU A 26 -16.81 -1.89 3.12
C LEU A 26 -16.18 -0.73 2.36
N GLU A 27 -15.70 0.27 3.10
CA GLU A 27 -14.87 1.34 2.56
C GLU A 27 -13.42 1.06 2.95
N CYS A 28 -12.56 0.94 1.93
CA CYS A 28 -11.15 0.61 2.09
C CYS A 28 -10.29 1.85 1.88
N PHE A 29 -9.38 2.09 2.80
CA PHE A 29 -8.41 3.15 2.78
C PHE A 29 -7.01 2.57 2.62
N VAL A 30 -6.17 3.26 1.86
CA VAL A 30 -4.76 2.92 1.67
C VAL A 30 -3.95 4.21 1.67
N ARG A 31 -2.78 4.15 2.29
CA ARG A 31 -1.76 5.20 2.23
C ARG A 31 -0.38 4.59 2.08
N VAL A 32 0.58 5.37 1.59
CA VAL A 32 2.00 4.99 1.58
C VAL A 32 2.65 5.45 2.88
N SER A 33 2.87 4.54 3.82
CA SER A 33 3.49 4.86 5.11
C SER A 33 5.01 4.94 5.05
N ARG A 34 5.63 4.23 4.10
CA ARG A 34 7.08 4.27 3.87
C ARG A 34 7.45 4.22 2.40
N LEU A 35 8.40 5.05 1.98
CA LEU A 35 8.91 5.11 0.61
C LEU A 35 10.45 4.94 0.57
N GLY A 36 10.89 3.68 0.48
CA GLY A 36 12.30 3.33 0.31
C GLY A 36 12.80 3.54 -1.13
N ARG A 37 14.07 3.19 -1.39
CA ARG A 37 14.67 3.35 -2.74
C ARG A 37 13.99 2.50 -3.81
N THR A 38 13.67 1.24 -3.49
CA THR A 38 13.10 0.25 -4.44
C THR A 38 11.79 -0.35 -3.92
N SER A 39 11.24 0.18 -2.83
CA SER A 39 10.13 -0.44 -2.10
C SER A 39 9.19 0.60 -1.51
N VAL A 40 7.93 0.20 -1.34
CA VAL A 40 6.90 0.96 -0.63
C VAL A 40 6.30 0.09 0.48
N THR A 41 5.86 0.73 1.56
CA THR A 41 4.98 0.13 2.55
C THR A 41 3.64 0.83 2.50
N TYR A 42 2.58 0.04 2.34
CA TYR A 42 1.20 0.50 2.47
C TYR A 42 0.68 0.19 3.86
N ASP A 43 0.01 1.18 4.45
CA ASP A 43 -0.90 0.95 5.55
C ASP A 43 -2.32 0.99 5.00
N CYS A 44 -3.11 -0.02 5.31
CA CYS A 44 -4.48 -0.17 4.84
C CYS A 44 -5.43 -0.30 6.02
N ALA A 45 -6.64 0.22 5.87
CA ALA A 45 -7.74 0.00 6.79
C ALA A 45 -9.03 -0.24 6.00
N ALA A 46 -9.93 -1.05 6.53
CA ALA A 46 -11.28 -1.18 5.99
C ALA A 46 -12.30 -0.98 7.10
N VAL A 47 -13.33 -0.18 6.84
CA VAL A 47 -14.45 0.05 7.75
C VAL A 47 -15.76 -0.39 7.11
N ARG A 48 -16.71 -0.86 7.91
CA ARG A 48 -18.07 -1.12 7.41
C ARG A 48 -18.88 0.16 7.40
N ARG A 49 -19.69 0.35 6.36
CA ARG A 49 -20.68 1.41 6.27
C ARG A 49 -22.06 0.90 6.70
N PRO A 50 -22.91 1.76 7.30
CA PRO A 50 -22.66 3.15 7.67
C PRO A 50 -22.12 3.33 9.10
N ASP A 51 -21.91 2.24 9.85
CA ASP A 51 -21.56 2.28 11.28
C ASP A 51 -20.09 2.61 11.57
N GLU A 52 -19.26 2.71 10.54
CA GLU A 52 -17.83 3.03 10.60
C GLU A 52 -17.03 2.05 11.47
N LEU A 53 -17.54 0.83 11.64
CA LEU A 53 -16.84 -0.19 12.42
C LEU A 53 -15.55 -0.58 11.70
N LEU A 54 -14.41 -0.43 12.39
CA LEU A 54 -13.11 -0.90 11.90
C LEU A 54 -13.15 -2.44 11.77
N MET A 55 -13.00 -2.91 10.54
CA MET A 55 -13.07 -4.33 10.22
C MET A 55 -11.67 -4.94 10.15
N VAL A 56 -10.74 -4.25 9.48
CA VAL A 56 -9.40 -4.76 9.19
C VAL A 56 -8.39 -3.62 9.20
N THR A 57 -7.20 -3.92 9.70
CA THR A 57 -5.98 -3.15 9.41
C THR A 57 -4.95 -4.05 8.74
N ALA A 58 -4.15 -3.50 7.83
CA ALA A 58 -3.08 -4.25 7.20
C ALA A 58 -1.85 -3.39 6.94
N THR A 59 -0.69 -4.04 6.93
CA THR A 59 0.57 -3.46 6.45
C THR A 59 1.10 -4.33 5.33
N GLN A 60 1.37 -3.74 4.18
CA GLN A 60 1.83 -4.45 2.98
C GLN A 60 3.15 -3.86 2.51
N ALA A 61 4.17 -4.70 2.34
CA ALA A 61 5.47 -4.29 1.80
C ALA A 61 5.58 -4.75 0.35
N LEU A 62 5.82 -3.83 -0.57
CA LEU A 62 5.99 -4.10 -1.99
C LEU A 62 7.36 -3.61 -2.48
N VAL A 63 7.91 -4.29 -3.47
CA VAL A 63 9.18 -3.96 -4.11
C VAL A 63 8.93 -3.74 -5.59
N LEU A 64 9.46 -2.66 -6.16
CA LEU A 64 9.41 -2.43 -7.61
C LEU A 64 10.46 -3.34 -8.26
N VAL A 65 10.02 -4.25 -9.12
CA VAL A 65 10.85 -5.29 -9.72
C VAL A 65 10.77 -5.19 -11.24
N ASP A 66 11.92 -5.17 -11.89
CA ASP A 66 12.03 -5.35 -13.34
C ASP A 66 11.66 -6.79 -13.71
N LEU A 67 10.69 -6.95 -14.60
CA LEU A 67 10.08 -8.24 -14.92
C LEU A 67 11.01 -9.15 -15.73
N ALA A 68 11.92 -8.59 -16.53
CA ALA A 68 12.84 -9.34 -17.37
C ALA A 68 13.99 -9.93 -16.55
N THR A 69 14.57 -9.12 -15.67
CA THR A 69 15.74 -9.48 -14.86
C THR A 69 15.37 -10.04 -13.49
N ARG A 70 14.12 -9.86 -13.05
CA ARG A 70 13.61 -10.23 -11.70
C ARG A 70 14.41 -9.56 -10.58
N ARG A 71 14.93 -8.35 -10.81
CA ARG A 71 15.70 -7.59 -9.81
C ARG A 71 14.96 -6.33 -9.36
N PRO A 72 15.12 -5.91 -8.08
CA PRO A 72 14.60 -4.64 -7.62
C PRO A 72 15.18 -3.47 -8.41
N VAL A 73 14.33 -2.52 -8.80
CA VAL A 73 14.74 -1.28 -9.47
C VAL A 73 14.31 -0.06 -8.67
N PRO A 74 15.06 1.07 -8.75
CA PRO A 74 14.68 2.30 -8.07
C PRO A 74 13.30 2.79 -8.50
N ILE A 75 12.50 3.25 -7.54
CA ILE A 75 11.24 3.94 -7.82
C ILE A 75 11.59 5.31 -8.42
N PRO A 76 11.11 5.67 -9.63
CA PRO A 76 11.47 6.93 -10.27
C PRO A 76 10.95 8.13 -9.52
N GLU A 77 11.70 9.23 -9.59
CA GLU A 77 11.34 10.49 -8.95
C GLU A 77 9.95 11.02 -9.36
N ALA A 78 9.58 10.82 -10.63
CA ALA A 78 8.26 11.19 -11.15
C ALA A 78 7.10 10.48 -10.44
N ALA A 79 7.33 9.31 -9.83
CA ALA A 79 6.35 8.61 -8.99
C ALA A 79 6.51 8.96 -7.50
N ARG A 80 7.74 9.27 -7.05
CA ARG A 80 8.01 9.64 -5.65
C ARG A 80 7.40 10.98 -5.28
N GLU A 81 7.48 11.96 -6.16
CA GLU A 81 7.08 13.34 -5.86
C GLU A 81 5.58 13.45 -5.51
N PRO A 82 4.63 12.89 -6.29
CA PRO A 82 3.21 12.92 -5.90
C PRO A 82 2.93 12.19 -4.58
N ILE A 83 3.66 11.11 -4.29
CA ILE A 83 3.50 10.37 -3.03
C ILE A 83 3.94 11.24 -1.85
N ARG A 84 5.09 11.92 -1.95
CA ARG A 84 5.54 12.86 -0.91
C ARG A 84 4.56 13.99 -0.69
N GLN A 85 4.02 14.55 -1.77
CA GLN A 85 3.05 15.64 -1.67
C GLN A 85 1.75 15.20 -1.00
N PHE A 86 1.28 13.98 -1.29
CA PHE A 86 0.06 13.44 -0.71
C PHE A 86 0.23 13.05 0.77
N GLU A 87 1.31 12.37 1.13
CA GLU A 87 1.54 11.85 2.48
C GLU A 87 2.18 12.89 3.43
N GLY A 88 2.88 13.89 2.88
CA GLY A 88 3.45 15.00 3.63
C GLY A 88 4.42 14.57 4.74
N ALA A 89 4.20 15.10 5.94
CA ALA A 89 5.06 14.87 7.11
C ALA A 89 4.93 13.45 7.71
N ASP A 90 3.88 12.72 7.34
CA ASP A 90 3.59 11.38 7.89
C ASP A 90 4.24 10.25 7.07
N LEU A 91 5.00 10.61 6.02
CA LEU A 91 5.77 9.68 5.20
C LEU A 91 7.15 9.41 5.82
N VAL A 92 7.51 8.14 5.95
CA VAL A 92 8.88 7.72 6.30
C VAL A 92 9.67 7.42 5.02
N GLU A 93 10.84 8.04 4.82
CA GLU A 93 11.79 7.67 3.75
C GLU A 93 12.99 6.87 4.27
#